data_AF-A0A812IBR6-F1
#
_entry.id   AF-A0A812IBR6-F1
#
_cell.length_a   1.000
_cell.length_b   1.000
_cell.length_c   1.000
_cell.angle_alpha   90.00
_cell.angle_beta   90.00
_cell.angle_gamma   90.00
#
_symmetry.space_group_name_H-M   'P 1'
#
loop_
_entity.id
_entity.type
_entity.pdbx_description
1 polymer ?
#
loop_
_entity_poly.entity_id
_entity_poly.type
_entity_poly.pdbx_seq_one_letter_code
_entity_poly.pdbx_strand_id
1 'polypeptide(L)'
;MTDRATSTPQTSFLCRPVPNNSWFCSALVAQYMSDEGSAGDSRQVLINQVKSHQKASAAFQKAWHAYCDEHGDGIYDPARHKIQLLEEFLKTAASKTAGSKRKKKQASVSESATSRSRSRTRRRRRHAKGRRRAHGRRHRRERRRRDHRGRRRRKGRRKRSRSRSQSSGSSAMSGLPSRATAIKGAERAVASAAEALNRLKANPDAAIDEPALQGKQKEEMDVALRALQSEADSELEAQLQEVKDRLAREKASRLVEAEEKLEQAIAERLKEAEDKLRQEAQGRLDGAKKLAEAKLEAIMAEARPKIEASWADQLQDLEAKATAARAAAGVSKKK
;
A
#
# COMPACT_ATOMS: atom_id res chain seq x y z
N MET A 1 -3.21 13.41 -58.53
CA MET A 1 -4.30 12.68 -57.86
C MET A 1 -3.66 11.76 -56.85
N THR A 2 -3.87 12.09 -55.59
CA THR A 2 -3.36 11.44 -54.39
C THR A 2 -4.05 10.11 -54.20
N ASP A 3 -3.32 9.02 -53.93
CA ASP A 3 -3.87 7.94 -53.11
C ASP A 3 -2.83 7.35 -52.16
N ARG A 4 -3.31 7.19 -50.93
CA ARG A 4 -2.62 7.10 -49.66
C ARG A 4 -2.86 5.71 -49.11
N ALA A 5 -1.89 4.81 -49.24
CA ALA A 5 -1.95 3.49 -48.61
C ALA A 5 -1.21 3.52 -47.26
N THR A 6 -1.95 3.78 -46.17
CA THR A 6 -1.48 3.61 -44.80
C THR A 6 -1.51 2.14 -44.42
N SER A 7 -0.34 1.51 -44.32
CA SER A 7 -0.13 0.17 -43.76
C SER A 7 0.07 0.28 -42.25
N THR A 8 -0.88 -0.25 -41.47
CA THR A 8 -0.81 -0.40 -40.01
C THR A 8 -0.13 -1.71 -39.62
N PRO A 9 0.92 -1.72 -38.77
CA PRO A 9 1.42 -2.95 -38.18
C PRO A 9 0.56 -3.37 -36.98
N GLN A 10 0.18 -4.65 -36.94
CA GLN A 10 -0.41 -5.31 -35.78
C GLN A 10 0.64 -5.45 -34.68
N THR A 11 0.48 -4.69 -33.60
CA THR A 11 1.26 -4.84 -32.36
C THR A 11 0.48 -5.72 -31.39
N SER A 12 0.83 -7.01 -31.33
CA SER A 12 0.29 -7.96 -30.36
C SER A 12 0.78 -7.62 -28.94
N PHE A 13 -0.04 -6.92 -28.16
CA PHE A 13 0.18 -6.72 -26.73
C PHE A 13 -0.24 -7.98 -25.94
N LEU A 14 0.76 -8.75 -25.50
CA LEU A 14 0.60 -9.77 -24.46
C LEU A 14 0.29 -9.09 -23.13
N CYS A 15 -1.00 -9.01 -22.77
CA CYS A 15 -1.43 -8.56 -21.45
C CYS A 15 -1.18 -9.66 -20.42
N ARG A 16 -0.24 -9.42 -19.51
CA ARG A 16 0.09 -10.30 -18.38
C ARG A 16 -0.84 -9.96 -17.20
N PRO A 17 -1.53 -10.93 -16.57
CA PRO A 17 -2.44 -10.63 -15.47
C PRO A 17 -1.65 -10.30 -14.18
N VAL A 18 -1.96 -9.14 -13.60
CA VAL A 18 -1.45 -8.70 -12.29
C VAL A 18 -2.28 -9.39 -11.20
N PRO A 19 -1.68 -10.00 -10.15
CA PRO A 19 -2.45 -10.61 -9.08
C PRO A 19 -2.94 -9.51 -8.11
N ASN A 20 -4.21 -9.14 -8.22
CA ASN A 20 -4.82 -8.11 -7.38
C ASN A 20 -5.49 -8.74 -6.15
N ASN A 21 -4.69 -8.98 -5.11
CA ASN A 21 -5.20 -9.06 -3.73
C ASN A 21 -5.29 -7.62 -3.21
N SER A 22 -6.44 -6.97 -3.38
CA SER A 22 -6.76 -5.73 -2.67
C SER A 22 -8.15 -5.81 -2.07
N TRP A 23 -8.21 -6.37 -0.85
CA TRP A 23 -9.39 -6.28 0.03
C TRP A 23 -9.40 -4.97 0.84
N PHE A 24 -8.67 -3.93 0.41
CA PHE A 24 -8.45 -2.75 1.26
C PHE A 24 -8.70 -1.38 0.60
N CYS A 25 -9.15 -1.29 -0.66
CA CYS A 25 -9.38 0.02 -1.30
C CYS A 25 -10.85 0.38 -1.59
N SER A 26 -11.83 -0.49 -1.37
CA SER A 26 -13.24 -0.19 -1.71
C SER A 26 -14.06 0.49 -0.60
N ALA A 27 -13.49 0.81 0.56
CA ALA A 27 -14.25 1.36 1.69
C ALA A 27 -14.37 2.90 1.70
N LEU A 28 -13.60 3.63 0.89
CA LEU A 28 -13.52 5.11 1.01
C LEU A 28 -14.21 5.90 -0.12
N VAL A 29 -14.66 5.24 -1.20
CA VAL A 29 -15.38 5.92 -2.30
C VAL A 29 -16.91 5.74 -2.21
N ALA A 30 -17.40 4.93 -1.27
CA ALA A 30 -18.83 4.67 -1.09
C ALA A 30 -19.59 5.74 -0.29
N GLN A 31 -18.91 6.78 0.21
CA GLN A 31 -19.50 7.80 1.09
C GLN A 31 -20.03 9.04 0.33
N TYR A 32 -19.84 9.16 -0.99
CA TYR A 32 -20.05 10.42 -1.71
C TYR A 32 -20.89 10.32 -2.99
N MET A 33 -22.00 9.57 -2.95
CA MET A 33 -23.14 9.76 -3.87
C MET A 33 -24.44 9.51 -3.11
N SER A 34 -24.90 10.55 -2.40
CA SER A 34 -26.25 10.64 -1.85
C SER A 34 -27.14 11.30 -2.90
N ASP A 35 -27.94 10.52 -3.61
CA ASP A 35 -29.26 10.93 -4.08
C ASP A 35 -30.12 9.69 -4.41
N GLU A 36 -31.42 9.77 -4.10
CA GLU A 36 -32.51 8.78 -4.30
C GLU A 36 -32.61 7.55 -3.37
N GLY A 37 -33.28 7.75 -2.24
CA GLY A 37 -33.85 6.71 -1.39
C GLY A 37 -35.03 5.99 -2.05
N SER A 38 -34.80 4.75 -2.51
CA SER A 38 -35.75 3.61 -2.60
C SER A 38 -35.12 2.48 -3.42
N ALA A 39 -34.31 2.80 -4.44
CA ALA A 39 -33.61 1.83 -5.28
C ALA A 39 -32.31 1.26 -4.66
N GLY A 40 -31.73 1.97 -3.67
CA GLY A 40 -30.48 1.56 -3.00
C GLY A 40 -30.58 0.23 -2.26
N ASP A 41 -31.74 -0.11 -1.71
CA ASP A 41 -31.94 -1.34 -0.92
C ASP A 41 -31.96 -2.59 -1.81
N SER A 42 -32.72 -2.55 -2.91
CA SER A 42 -32.79 -3.65 -3.89
C SER A 42 -31.43 -3.97 -4.49
N ARG A 43 -30.62 -2.95 -4.80
CA ARG A 43 -29.26 -3.14 -5.32
C ARG A 43 -28.33 -3.79 -4.29
N GLN A 44 -28.40 -3.33 -3.04
CA GLN A 44 -27.54 -3.86 -1.97
C GLN A 44 -27.87 -5.32 -1.67
N VAL A 45 -29.15 -5.71 -1.71
CA VAL A 45 -29.60 -7.10 -1.58
C VAL A 45 -28.97 -7.98 -2.67
N LEU A 46 -29.02 -7.56 -3.94
CA LEU A 46 -28.44 -8.32 -5.06
C LEU A 46 -26.92 -8.45 -4.95
N ILE A 47 -26.22 -7.38 -4.56
CA ILE A 47 -24.77 -7.41 -4.31
C ILE A 47 -24.44 -8.45 -3.23
N ASN A 48 -25.20 -8.45 -2.14
CA ASN A 48 -24.99 -9.38 -1.02
C ASN A 48 -25.28 -10.83 -1.44
N GLN A 49 -26.31 -11.06 -2.25
CA GLN A 49 -26.62 -12.38 -2.80
C GLN A 49 -25.47 -12.91 -3.66
N VAL A 50 -24.99 -12.13 -4.64
CA VAL A 50 -23.86 -12.53 -5.50
C VAL A 50 -22.62 -12.83 -4.66
N LYS A 51 -22.30 -11.97 -3.66
CA LYS A 51 -21.18 -12.20 -2.74
C LYS A 51 -21.35 -13.46 -1.90
N SER A 52 -22.57 -13.76 -1.44
CA SER A 52 -22.86 -14.98 -0.68
C SER A 52 -22.62 -16.23 -1.54
N HIS A 53 -23.13 -16.24 -2.77
CA HIS A 53 -22.94 -17.35 -3.70
C HIS A 53 -21.48 -17.51 -4.16
N GLN A 54 -20.73 -16.42 -4.33
CA GLN A 54 -19.29 -16.46 -4.58
C GLN A 54 -18.53 -17.14 -3.43
N LYS A 55 -18.91 -16.87 -2.17
CA LYS A 55 -18.31 -17.52 -0.98
C LYS A 55 -18.71 -18.99 -0.87
N ALA A 56 -19.95 -19.33 -1.23
CA ALA A 56 -20.49 -20.68 -1.11
C ALA A 56 -19.94 -21.66 -2.16
N SER A 57 -19.64 -21.18 -3.38
CA SER A 57 -19.23 -22.06 -4.47
C SER A 57 -18.17 -21.43 -5.37
N ALA A 58 -17.01 -22.10 -5.45
CA ALA A 58 -15.95 -21.74 -6.40
C ALA A 58 -16.39 -21.88 -7.87
N ALA A 59 -17.36 -22.75 -8.16
CA ALA A 59 -17.92 -22.88 -9.51
C ALA A 59 -18.77 -21.67 -9.88
N PHE A 60 -19.55 -21.16 -8.92
CA PHE A 60 -20.33 -19.93 -9.09
C PHE A 60 -19.41 -18.72 -9.28
N GLN A 61 -18.32 -18.63 -8.50
CA GLN A 61 -17.33 -17.56 -8.67
C GLN A 61 -16.71 -17.56 -10.08
N LYS A 62 -16.36 -18.73 -10.63
CA LYS A 62 -15.84 -18.83 -12.01
C LYS A 62 -16.88 -18.44 -13.05
N ALA A 63 -18.14 -18.84 -12.86
CA ALA A 63 -19.23 -18.46 -13.75
C ALA A 63 -19.47 -16.94 -13.74
N TRP A 64 -19.36 -16.31 -12.56
CA TRP A 64 -19.43 -14.85 -12.42
C TRP A 64 -18.29 -14.16 -13.17
N HIS A 65 -17.05 -14.64 -13.01
CA HIS A 65 -15.91 -14.06 -13.72
C HIS A 65 -16.08 -14.14 -15.23
N ALA A 66 -16.49 -15.31 -15.75
CA ALA A 66 -16.75 -15.48 -17.17
C ALA A 66 -17.88 -14.57 -17.67
N TYR A 67 -18.92 -14.38 -16.87
CA TYR A 67 -20.01 -13.45 -17.21
C TYR A 67 -19.54 -11.98 -17.24
N CYS A 68 -18.70 -11.57 -16.28
CA CYS A 68 -18.09 -10.25 -16.26
C CYS A 68 -17.07 -10.03 -17.39
N ASP A 69 -16.38 -11.07 -17.83
CA ASP A 69 -15.46 -10.98 -18.98
C ASP A 69 -16.24 -10.71 -20.29
N GLU A 70 -17.46 -11.23 -20.40
CA GLU A 70 -18.32 -11.09 -21.59
C GLU A 70 -19.19 -9.83 -21.55
N HIS A 71 -19.74 -9.46 -20.38
CA HIS A 71 -20.76 -8.40 -20.23
C HIS A 71 -20.35 -7.24 -19.31
N GLY A 72 -19.22 -7.35 -18.60
CA GLY A 72 -18.86 -6.47 -17.48
C GLY A 72 -17.48 -5.84 -17.56
N ASP A 73 -16.91 -5.70 -18.77
CA ASP A 73 -15.62 -5.07 -19.05
C ASP A 73 -14.44 -5.64 -18.21
N GLY A 74 -14.53 -6.92 -17.81
CA GLY A 74 -13.51 -7.57 -16.97
C GLY A 74 -13.44 -7.05 -15.52
N ILE A 75 -14.46 -6.31 -15.07
CA ILE A 75 -14.59 -5.86 -13.68
C ILE A 75 -15.33 -6.94 -12.89
N TYR A 76 -14.71 -7.52 -11.86
CA TYR A 76 -15.33 -8.63 -11.11
C TYR A 76 -16.07 -8.21 -9.83
N ASP A 77 -16.02 -6.93 -9.46
CA ASP A 77 -16.67 -6.43 -8.23
C ASP A 77 -18.18 -6.23 -8.45
N PRO A 78 -19.07 -7.01 -7.78
CA PRO A 78 -20.52 -6.86 -7.93
C PRO A 78 -21.04 -5.46 -7.60
N ALA A 79 -20.35 -4.72 -6.71
CA ALA A 79 -20.75 -3.36 -6.33
C ALA A 79 -20.50 -2.31 -7.42
N ARG A 80 -19.78 -2.66 -8.50
CA ARG A 80 -19.51 -1.77 -9.64
C ARG A 80 -20.45 -2.01 -10.82
N HIS A 81 -21.27 -3.05 -10.76
CA HIS A 81 -22.21 -3.40 -11.82
C HIS A 81 -23.60 -2.80 -11.60
N LYS A 82 -24.35 -2.64 -12.71
CA LYS A 82 -25.75 -2.19 -12.72
C LYS A 82 -26.68 -3.29 -12.21
N ILE A 83 -27.84 -2.91 -11.68
CA ILE A 83 -28.85 -3.83 -11.11
C ILE A 83 -29.26 -4.91 -12.14
N GLN A 84 -29.53 -4.50 -13.38
CA GLN A 84 -29.96 -5.40 -14.47
C GLN A 84 -28.97 -6.56 -14.70
N LEU A 85 -27.67 -6.26 -14.71
CA LEU A 85 -26.62 -7.26 -14.91
C LEU A 85 -26.58 -8.27 -13.75
N LEU A 86 -26.74 -7.80 -12.51
CA LEU A 86 -26.79 -8.66 -11.33
C LEU A 86 -28.02 -9.58 -11.35
N GLU A 87 -29.18 -9.07 -11.74
CA GLU A 87 -30.42 -9.84 -11.84
C GLU A 87 -30.35 -10.89 -12.96
N GLU A 88 -29.89 -10.52 -14.15
CA GLU A 88 -29.72 -11.43 -15.29
C GLU A 88 -28.73 -12.56 -14.96
N PHE A 89 -27.63 -12.23 -14.30
CA PHE A 89 -26.67 -13.24 -13.87
C PHE A 89 -27.29 -14.20 -12.84
N LEU A 90 -28.02 -13.70 -11.84
CA LEU A 90 -28.67 -14.57 -10.85
C LEU A 90 -29.73 -15.47 -11.48
N LYS A 91 -30.51 -14.95 -12.45
CA LYS A 91 -31.49 -15.74 -13.23
C LYS A 91 -30.80 -16.85 -14.03
N THR A 92 -29.70 -16.54 -14.72
CA THR A 92 -28.95 -17.54 -15.52
C THR A 92 -28.18 -18.53 -14.66
N ALA A 93 -27.72 -18.13 -13.48
CA ALA A 93 -27.06 -19.02 -12.54
C ALA A 93 -28.06 -20.00 -11.89
N ALA A 94 -29.27 -19.54 -11.56
CA ALA A 94 -30.33 -20.39 -11.03
C ALA A 94 -30.79 -21.47 -12.01
N SER A 95 -30.84 -21.17 -13.32
CA SER A 95 -31.19 -22.18 -14.33
C SER A 95 -30.07 -23.21 -14.55
N LYS A 96 -28.79 -22.80 -14.45
CA LYS A 96 -27.63 -23.71 -14.61
C LYS A 96 -27.44 -24.67 -13.43
N THR A 97 -27.84 -24.30 -12.21
CA THR A 97 -27.73 -25.18 -11.04
C THR A 97 -28.80 -26.26 -10.98
N ALA A 98 -29.96 -26.04 -11.62
CA ALA A 98 -31.06 -27.01 -11.68
C ALA A 98 -30.83 -28.15 -12.71
N GLY A 99 -30.00 -27.93 -13.74
CA GLY A 99 -29.85 -28.87 -14.87
C GLY A 99 -28.71 -29.89 -14.80
N SER A 100 -27.80 -29.82 -13.82
CA SER A 100 -26.53 -30.57 -13.87
C SER A 100 -26.54 -31.86 -13.04
N LYS A 101 -27.43 -32.79 -13.38
CA LYS A 101 -27.35 -34.21 -12.96
C LYS A 101 -27.59 -35.13 -14.15
N ARG A 102 -26.66 -35.20 -15.11
CA ARG A 102 -26.52 -36.41 -15.96
C ARG A 102 -25.23 -36.42 -16.78
N LYS A 103 -24.65 -37.62 -16.84
CA LYS A 103 -23.58 -38.14 -17.74
C LYS A 103 -22.12 -37.87 -17.34
N LYS A 104 -21.61 -38.78 -16.50
CA LYS A 104 -20.19 -39.18 -16.43
C LYS A 104 -20.08 -40.63 -16.93
N LYS A 105 -19.51 -40.84 -18.13
CA LYS A 105 -18.94 -42.11 -18.63
C LYS A 105 -17.92 -41.74 -19.72
N GLN A 106 -16.63 -41.94 -19.47
CA GLN A 106 -15.80 -43.08 -19.91
C GLN A 106 -15.07 -42.78 -21.23
N ALA A 107 -13.75 -42.63 -21.14
CA ALA A 107 -12.79 -43.15 -22.12
C ALA A 107 -11.40 -43.19 -21.47
N SER A 108 -10.68 -44.23 -21.81
CA SER A 108 -9.51 -44.81 -21.15
C SER A 108 -8.48 -45.18 -22.23
N VAL A 109 -7.22 -45.43 -21.81
CA VAL A 109 -6.17 -46.18 -22.54
C VAL A 109 -5.54 -45.37 -23.70
N SER A 110 -4.23 -45.29 -23.96
CA SER A 110 -2.97 -45.92 -23.51
C SER A 110 -1.81 -45.01 -23.95
N GLU A 111 -0.66 -45.01 -23.26
CA GLU A 111 0.66 -45.28 -23.89
C GLU A 111 1.87 -45.13 -22.96
N SER A 112 2.81 -46.06 -23.18
CA SER A 112 4.27 -46.03 -23.00
C SER A 112 4.90 -45.93 -21.60
N ALA A 113 5.21 -47.11 -21.07
CA ALA A 113 6.12 -47.34 -19.95
C ALA A 113 7.58 -47.47 -20.42
N THR A 114 8.26 -46.37 -20.75
CA THR A 114 9.73 -46.37 -20.98
C THR A 114 10.50 -45.16 -20.44
N SER A 115 9.84 -44.13 -19.90
CA SER A 115 10.53 -42.91 -19.42
C SER A 115 10.77 -42.84 -17.90
N ARG A 116 10.40 -43.88 -17.13
CA ARG A 116 10.28 -43.79 -15.65
C ARG A 116 11.59 -43.96 -14.85
N SER A 117 12.69 -44.39 -15.47
CA SER A 117 13.92 -44.72 -14.73
C SER A 117 14.87 -43.52 -14.51
N ARG A 118 14.97 -42.56 -15.45
CA ARG A 118 15.89 -41.40 -15.32
C ARG A 118 15.34 -40.23 -14.48
N SER A 119 14.03 -40.20 -14.20
CA SER A 119 13.37 -39.07 -13.51
C SER A 119 13.41 -39.15 -11.97
N ARG A 120 13.60 -40.35 -11.40
CA ARG A 120 13.66 -40.54 -9.93
C ARG A 120 14.95 -40.02 -9.30
N THR A 121 16.08 -40.08 -10.03
CA THR A 121 17.40 -39.69 -9.50
C THR A 121 17.62 -38.17 -9.45
N ARG A 122 17.04 -37.41 -10.40
CA ARG A 122 17.07 -35.93 -10.39
C ARG A 122 16.13 -35.33 -9.32
N ARG A 123 15.00 -35.99 -9.03
CA ARG A 123 14.03 -35.51 -8.01
C ARG A 123 14.57 -35.63 -6.58
N ARG A 124 15.33 -36.71 -6.26
CA ARG A 124 15.99 -36.87 -4.94
C ARG A 124 17.09 -35.84 -4.68
N ARG A 125 17.91 -35.46 -5.68
CA ARG A 125 18.95 -34.42 -5.51
C ARG A 125 18.39 -33.00 -5.35
N ARG A 126 17.24 -32.67 -5.96
CA ARG A 126 16.57 -31.36 -5.75
C ARG A 126 15.93 -31.22 -4.36
N HIS A 127 15.40 -32.30 -3.77
CA HIS A 127 14.83 -32.26 -2.42
C HIS A 127 15.87 -32.08 -1.30
N ALA A 128 17.10 -32.59 -1.46
CA ALA A 128 18.18 -32.40 -0.48
C ALA A 128 18.69 -30.95 -0.41
N LYS A 129 18.85 -30.26 -1.57
CA LYS A 129 19.22 -28.83 -1.61
C LYS A 129 18.12 -27.91 -1.07
N GLY A 130 16.85 -28.27 -1.28
CA GLY A 130 15.70 -27.52 -0.73
C GLY A 130 15.65 -27.53 0.81
N ARG A 131 15.92 -28.68 1.44
CA ARG A 131 15.93 -28.82 2.91
C ARG A 131 17.05 -27.99 3.58
N ARG A 132 18.27 -27.96 3.01
CA ARG A 132 19.37 -27.12 3.52
C ARG A 132 19.06 -25.61 3.42
N ARG A 133 18.41 -25.16 2.34
CA ARG A 133 17.98 -23.76 2.18
C ARG A 133 16.84 -23.38 3.13
N ALA A 134 15.91 -24.31 3.41
CA ALA A 134 14.82 -24.08 4.36
C ALA A 134 15.32 -23.94 5.81
N HIS A 135 16.30 -24.74 6.22
CA HIS A 135 16.90 -24.66 7.55
C HIS A 135 17.65 -23.33 7.78
N GLY A 136 18.40 -22.85 6.78
CA GLY A 136 19.04 -21.53 6.82
C GLY A 136 18.04 -20.37 6.91
N ARG A 137 16.91 -20.45 6.18
CA ARG A 137 15.82 -19.46 6.27
C ARG A 137 15.16 -19.44 7.65
N ARG A 138 14.98 -20.60 8.29
CA ARG A 138 14.44 -20.70 9.66
C ARG A 138 15.37 -20.04 10.68
N HIS A 139 16.67 -20.32 10.61
CA HIS A 139 17.66 -19.73 11.53
C HIS A 139 17.79 -18.21 11.34
N ARG A 140 17.71 -17.71 10.10
CA ARG A 140 17.72 -16.27 9.81
C ARG A 140 16.47 -15.56 10.34
N ARG A 141 15.30 -16.21 10.26
CA ARG A 141 14.05 -15.71 10.87
C ARG A 141 14.11 -15.70 12.39
N GLU A 142 14.67 -16.73 13.01
CA GLU A 142 14.88 -16.84 14.46
C GLU A 142 15.78 -15.70 14.97
N ARG A 143 16.91 -15.44 14.28
CA ARG A 143 17.84 -14.35 14.63
C ARG A 143 17.17 -12.97 14.52
N ARG A 144 16.42 -12.72 13.44
CA ARG A 144 15.62 -11.49 13.28
C ARG A 144 14.57 -11.31 14.38
N ARG A 145 13.91 -12.40 14.81
CA ARG A 145 12.94 -12.38 15.92
C ARG A 145 13.61 -12.04 17.26
N ARG A 146 14.80 -12.60 17.54
CA ARG A 146 15.59 -12.25 18.73
C ARG A 146 16.01 -10.78 18.71
N ASP A 147 16.50 -10.28 17.59
CA ASP A 147 16.89 -8.86 17.45
C ASP A 147 15.70 -7.91 17.62
N HIS A 148 14.54 -8.25 17.07
CA HIS A 148 13.32 -7.45 17.22
C HIS A 148 12.81 -7.43 18.68
N ARG A 149 12.86 -8.58 19.38
CA ARG A 149 12.55 -8.65 20.82
C ARG A 149 13.53 -7.82 21.65
N GLY A 150 14.82 -7.86 21.32
CA GLY A 150 15.86 -7.04 21.96
C GLY A 150 15.63 -5.53 21.78
N ARG A 151 15.30 -5.09 20.55
CA ARG A 151 14.99 -3.68 20.25
C ARG A 151 13.72 -3.20 20.96
N ARG A 152 12.65 -4.02 21.03
CA ARG A 152 11.43 -3.68 21.80
C ARG A 152 11.72 -3.52 23.29
N ARG A 153 12.51 -4.41 23.89
CA ARG A 153 12.92 -4.30 25.31
C ARG A 153 13.72 -3.02 25.58
N ARG A 154 14.65 -2.64 24.70
CA ARG A 154 15.41 -1.37 24.82
C ARG A 154 14.53 -0.13 24.67
N LYS A 155 13.57 -0.13 23.73
CA LYS A 155 12.59 0.98 23.57
C LYS A 155 11.66 1.11 24.79
N GLY A 156 11.20 0.00 25.36
CA GLY A 156 10.39 -0.01 26.58
C GLY A 156 11.11 0.61 27.79
N ARG A 157 12.38 0.24 28.00
CA ARG A 157 13.21 0.83 29.07
C ARG A 157 13.40 2.35 28.91
N ARG A 158 13.64 2.83 27.69
CA ARG A 158 13.78 4.28 27.40
C ARG A 158 12.48 5.08 27.58
N LYS A 159 11.31 4.47 27.34
CA LYS A 159 10.01 5.13 27.60
C LYS A 159 9.73 5.25 29.09
N ARG A 160 10.00 4.19 29.87
CA ARG A 160 9.81 4.21 31.33
C ARG A 160 10.72 5.20 32.06
N SER A 161 11.93 5.44 31.54
CA SER A 161 12.84 6.45 32.10
C SER A 161 12.41 7.90 31.78
N ARG A 162 11.72 8.13 30.64
CA ARG A 162 11.20 9.46 30.28
C ARG A 162 9.90 9.83 30.99
N SER A 163 9.04 8.85 31.28
CA SER A 163 7.81 9.09 32.04
C SER A 163 8.06 9.37 33.54
N ARG A 164 9.23 9.00 34.07
CA ARG A 164 9.59 9.25 35.49
C ARG A 164 10.19 10.65 35.72
N SER A 165 10.60 11.36 34.67
CA SER A 165 11.17 12.71 34.74
C SER A 165 10.18 13.82 34.35
N GLN A 166 8.91 13.48 34.06
CA GLN A 166 7.86 14.46 33.75
C GLN A 166 6.75 14.54 34.82
N SER A 167 6.82 13.75 35.89
CA SER A 167 5.80 13.72 36.95
C SER A 167 6.18 14.50 38.22
N SER A 168 7.15 15.42 38.16
CA SER A 168 7.49 16.35 39.26
C SER A 168 7.02 17.78 39.01
N GLY A 169 6.22 18.01 37.96
CA GLY A 169 5.50 19.27 37.75
C GLY A 169 4.26 19.29 38.63
N SER A 170 4.46 19.77 39.86
CA SER A 170 3.42 20.14 40.83
C SER A 170 2.22 20.79 40.13
N SER A 171 1.06 20.14 40.26
CA SER A 171 -0.25 20.71 39.94
C SER A 171 -0.49 21.87 40.91
N ALA A 172 -0.16 23.07 40.47
CA ALA A 172 -0.70 24.28 41.06
C ALA A 172 -2.20 24.30 40.70
N MET A 173 -3.04 23.91 41.67
CA MET A 173 -4.47 24.18 41.66
C MET A 173 -4.67 25.71 41.66
N SER A 174 -4.70 26.32 40.49
CA SER A 174 -4.72 27.77 40.27
C SER A 174 -6.10 28.41 40.50
N GLY A 175 -6.97 27.79 41.31
CA GLY A 175 -8.33 28.28 41.58
C GLY A 175 -8.53 28.88 42.98
N LEU A 176 -7.55 28.77 43.88
CA LEU A 176 -7.69 29.32 45.24
C LEU A 176 -7.14 30.75 45.28
N PRO A 177 -7.94 31.75 45.72
CA PRO A 177 -7.42 33.09 45.94
C PRO A 177 -6.27 33.02 46.94
N SER A 178 -5.20 33.77 46.65
CA SER A 178 -4.06 33.91 47.56
C SER A 178 -4.56 34.21 48.98
N ARG A 179 -3.89 33.66 49.99
CA ARG A 179 -4.22 33.88 51.41
C ARG A 179 -4.42 35.38 51.73
N ALA A 180 -3.65 36.25 51.09
CA ALA A 180 -3.78 37.70 51.24
C ALA A 180 -5.10 38.26 50.68
N THR A 181 -5.59 37.75 49.55
CA THR A 181 -6.89 38.15 48.99
C THR A 181 -8.06 37.61 49.81
N ALA A 182 -7.93 36.40 50.36
CA ALA A 182 -8.93 35.83 51.26
C ALA A 182 -9.09 36.65 52.56
N ILE A 183 -7.98 37.08 53.17
CA ILE A 183 -8.00 37.90 54.39
C ILE A 183 -8.67 39.26 54.14
N LYS A 184 -8.31 39.94 53.04
CA LYS A 184 -8.94 41.22 52.67
C LYS A 184 -10.44 41.09 52.38
N GLY A 185 -10.85 39.97 51.79
CA GLY A 185 -12.27 39.64 51.60
C GLY A 185 -13.01 39.51 52.92
N ALA A 186 -12.41 38.80 53.89
CA ALA A 186 -12.97 38.64 55.22
C ALA A 186 -13.08 39.95 56.00
N GLU A 187 -12.04 40.81 55.97
CA GLU A 187 -12.04 42.12 56.63
C GLU A 187 -13.16 43.04 56.10
N ARG A 188 -13.39 43.05 54.78
CA ARG A 188 -14.50 43.81 54.17
C ARG A 188 -15.87 43.28 54.58
N ALA A 189 -16.03 41.96 54.65
CA ALA A 189 -17.28 41.35 55.10
C ALA A 189 -17.59 41.71 56.57
N VAL A 190 -16.58 41.69 57.44
CA VAL A 190 -16.71 42.09 58.85
C VAL A 190 -17.06 43.58 58.98
N ALA A 191 -16.41 44.46 58.21
CA ALA A 191 -16.73 45.89 58.21
C ALA A 191 -18.18 46.16 57.74
N SER A 192 -18.62 45.49 56.68
CA SER A 192 -19.99 45.59 56.17
C SER A 192 -21.02 45.10 57.20
N ALA A 193 -20.73 44.00 57.89
CA ALA A 193 -21.59 43.48 58.96
C ALA A 193 -21.69 44.44 60.15
N ALA A 194 -20.59 45.10 60.52
CA ALA A 194 -20.57 46.10 61.59
C ALA A 194 -21.41 47.35 61.24
N GLU A 195 -21.35 47.82 60.00
CA GLU A 195 -22.19 48.92 59.51
C GLU A 195 -23.68 48.54 59.49
N ALA A 196 -24.03 47.33 59.04
CA ALA A 196 -25.39 46.84 59.05
C ALA A 196 -25.98 46.77 60.47
N LEU A 197 -25.18 46.29 61.44
CA LEU A 197 -25.55 46.28 62.86
C LEU A 197 -25.79 47.68 63.41
N ASN A 198 -24.94 48.65 63.06
CA ASN A 198 -25.11 50.04 63.49
C ASN A 198 -26.36 50.70 62.88
N ARG A 199 -26.72 50.35 61.64
CA ARG A 199 -27.97 50.81 61.00
C ARG A 199 -29.22 50.26 61.70
N LEU A 200 -29.22 48.97 62.06
CA LEU A 200 -30.32 48.36 62.81
C LEU A 200 -30.48 48.97 64.20
N LYS A 201 -29.38 49.30 64.88
CA LYS A 201 -29.41 50.00 66.16
C LYS A 201 -29.99 51.42 66.06
N ALA A 202 -29.84 52.09 64.91
CA ALA A 202 -30.28 53.47 64.72
C ALA A 202 -31.78 53.60 64.40
N ASN A 203 -32.46 52.53 63.98
CA ASN A 203 -33.87 52.60 63.60
C ASN A 203 -34.60 51.27 63.91
N PRO A 204 -34.97 51.01 65.18
CA PRO A 204 -35.53 49.73 65.62
C PRO A 204 -36.99 49.48 65.15
N ASP A 205 -37.73 50.54 64.80
CA ASP A 205 -39.16 50.46 64.41
C ASP A 205 -39.39 50.53 62.89
N ALA A 206 -38.33 50.54 62.08
CA ALA A 206 -38.45 50.32 60.64
C ALA A 206 -38.93 48.89 60.42
N ALA A 207 -40.25 48.68 60.34
CA ALA A 207 -40.88 47.42 60.03
C ALA A 207 -40.13 46.77 58.86
N ILE A 208 -39.42 45.68 59.17
CA ILE A 208 -38.70 44.90 58.20
C ILE A 208 -39.79 44.27 57.33
N ASP A 209 -40.01 44.80 56.12
CA ASP A 209 -40.75 44.10 55.07
C ASP A 209 -39.91 42.88 54.62
N GLU A 210 -39.77 41.93 55.53
CA GLU A 210 -39.03 40.68 55.41
C GLU A 210 -39.35 39.94 54.11
N PRO A 211 -40.61 39.83 53.65
CA PRO A 211 -40.90 39.17 52.37
C PRO A 211 -40.32 39.92 51.16
N ALA A 212 -40.24 41.25 51.20
CA ALA A 212 -39.68 42.04 50.11
C ALA A 212 -38.15 41.93 50.04
N LEU A 213 -37.48 41.87 51.20
CA LEU A 213 -36.04 41.62 51.30
C LEU A 213 -35.69 40.18 50.88
N GLN A 214 -36.47 39.19 51.32
CA GLN A 214 -36.29 37.79 50.90
C GLN A 214 -36.53 37.60 49.40
N GLY A 215 -37.48 38.33 48.81
CA GLY A 215 -37.71 38.33 47.36
C GLY A 215 -36.49 38.84 46.58
N LYS A 216 -35.95 40.00 46.96
CA LYS A 216 -34.74 40.56 46.35
C LYS A 216 -33.53 39.64 46.50
N GLN A 217 -33.33 39.05 47.68
CA GLN A 217 -32.24 38.09 47.91
C GLN A 217 -32.36 36.82 47.05
N LYS A 218 -33.58 36.31 46.84
CA LYS A 218 -33.81 35.16 45.95
C LYS A 218 -33.51 35.51 44.50
N GLU A 219 -33.98 36.67 44.03
CA GLU A 219 -33.69 37.15 42.67
C GLU A 219 -32.18 37.35 42.44
N GLU A 220 -31.47 37.95 43.40
CA GLU A 220 -30.02 38.10 43.35
C GLU A 220 -29.30 36.73 43.33
N MET A 221 -29.76 35.78 44.13
CA MET A 221 -29.22 34.41 44.14
C MET A 221 -29.45 33.69 42.82
N ASP A 222 -30.65 33.82 42.23
CA ASP A 222 -30.98 33.20 40.94
C ASP A 222 -30.15 33.81 39.79
N VAL A 223 -29.91 35.12 39.81
CA VAL A 223 -29.01 35.79 38.86
C VAL A 223 -27.58 35.27 39.02
N ALA A 224 -27.10 35.14 40.25
CA ALA A 224 -25.76 34.59 40.52
C ALA A 224 -25.63 33.13 40.07
N LEU A 225 -26.65 32.30 40.30
CA LEU A 225 -26.68 30.91 39.83
C LEU A 225 -26.65 30.82 38.30
N ARG A 226 -27.45 31.66 37.61
CA ARG A 226 -27.43 31.71 36.13
C ARG A 226 -26.07 32.17 35.60
N ALA A 227 -25.44 33.15 36.25
CA ALA A 227 -24.10 33.61 35.87
C ALA A 227 -23.08 32.46 36.00
N LEU A 228 -23.05 31.78 37.14
CA LEU A 228 -22.16 30.61 37.37
C LEU A 228 -22.44 29.47 36.38
N GLN A 229 -23.71 29.20 36.06
CA GLN A 229 -24.07 28.21 35.04
C GLN A 229 -23.53 28.61 33.66
N SER A 230 -23.72 29.87 33.25
CA SER A 230 -23.22 30.35 31.96
C SER A 230 -21.69 30.35 31.86
N GLU A 231 -20.99 30.66 32.96
CA GLU A 231 -19.53 30.55 33.04
C GLU A 231 -19.10 29.09 32.89
N ALA A 232 -19.71 28.16 33.65
CA ALA A 232 -19.41 26.74 33.57
C ALA A 232 -19.67 26.14 32.17
N ASP A 233 -20.77 26.53 31.53
CA ASP A 233 -21.09 26.09 30.17
C ASP A 233 -20.06 26.63 29.16
N SER A 234 -19.66 27.90 29.29
CA SER A 234 -18.63 28.51 28.43
C SER A 234 -17.26 27.83 28.58
N GLU A 235 -16.88 27.44 29.80
CA GLU A 235 -15.66 26.69 30.08
C GLU A 235 -15.71 25.29 29.47
N LEU A 236 -16.85 24.59 29.60
CA LEU A 236 -17.05 23.27 29.02
C LEU A 236 -17.00 23.30 27.49
N GLU A 237 -17.62 24.30 26.87
CA GLU A 237 -17.56 24.52 25.42
C GLU A 237 -16.13 24.80 24.94
N ALA A 238 -15.38 25.63 25.68
CA ALA A 238 -13.98 25.92 25.37
C ALA A 238 -13.12 24.64 25.46
N GLN A 239 -13.29 23.82 26.51
CA GLN A 239 -12.58 22.54 26.65
C GLN A 239 -12.94 21.57 25.52
N LEU A 240 -14.23 21.49 25.17
CA LEU A 240 -14.71 20.64 24.08
C LEU A 240 -14.12 21.07 22.73
N GLN A 241 -14.01 22.38 22.50
CA GLN A 241 -13.37 22.91 21.30
C GLN A 241 -11.86 22.63 21.28
N GLU A 242 -11.16 22.77 22.40
CA GLU A 242 -9.73 22.42 22.50
C GLU A 242 -9.48 20.93 22.19
N VAL A 243 -10.31 20.03 22.73
CA VAL A 243 -10.22 18.59 22.47
C VAL A 243 -10.50 18.28 20.99
N LYS A 244 -11.48 18.94 20.37
CA LYS A 244 -11.76 18.82 18.93
C LYS A 244 -10.55 19.24 18.10
N ASP A 245 -9.95 20.39 18.41
CA ASP A 245 -8.79 20.91 17.67
C ASP A 245 -7.55 20.05 17.88
N ARG A 246 -7.37 19.48 19.07
CA ARG A 246 -6.31 18.50 19.34
C ARG A 246 -6.52 17.24 18.52
N LEU A 247 -7.74 16.69 18.50
CA LEU A 247 -8.07 15.51 17.70
C LEU A 247 -7.89 15.77 16.20
N ALA A 248 -8.27 16.97 15.72
CA ALA A 248 -8.08 17.37 14.33
C ALA A 248 -6.59 17.42 13.96
N ARG A 249 -5.75 18.02 14.81
CA ARG A 249 -4.29 18.05 14.64
C ARG A 249 -3.67 16.65 14.63
N GLU A 250 -4.08 15.78 15.55
CA GLU A 250 -3.60 14.39 15.58
C GLU A 250 -4.03 13.59 14.34
N LYS A 251 -5.27 13.77 13.86
CA LYS A 251 -5.76 13.14 12.62
C LYS A 251 -4.96 13.64 11.41
N ALA A 252 -4.76 14.95 11.28
CA ALA A 252 -3.98 15.54 10.20
C ALA A 252 -2.53 15.01 10.20
N SER A 253 -1.88 14.99 11.37
CA SER A 253 -0.52 14.44 11.51
C SER A 253 -0.44 12.96 11.09
N ARG A 254 -1.43 12.14 11.45
CA ARG A 254 -1.46 10.72 11.03
C ARG A 254 -1.70 10.53 9.54
N LEU A 255 -2.48 11.41 8.90
CA LEU A 255 -2.70 11.38 7.46
C LEU A 255 -1.41 11.72 6.71
N VAL A 256 -0.72 12.80 7.09
CA VAL A 256 0.58 13.18 6.52
C VAL A 256 1.60 12.05 6.69
N GLU A 257 1.72 11.46 7.88
CA GLU A 257 2.60 10.31 8.09
C GLU A 257 2.24 9.07 7.24
N ALA A 258 0.96 8.89 6.90
CA ALA A 258 0.52 7.78 6.07
C ALA A 258 0.84 8.05 4.60
N GLU A 259 0.63 9.28 4.14
CA GLU A 259 1.01 9.75 2.80
C GLU A 259 2.52 9.61 2.57
N GLU A 260 3.35 10.10 3.48
CA GLU A 260 4.82 9.94 3.40
C GLU A 260 5.25 8.47 3.30
N LYS A 261 4.60 7.57 4.06
CA LYS A 261 4.90 6.12 3.99
C LYS A 261 4.48 5.51 2.66
N LEU A 262 3.37 5.97 2.08
CA LEU A 262 2.92 5.52 0.77
C LEU A 262 3.85 6.02 -0.33
N GLU A 263 4.26 7.29 -0.30
CA GLU A 263 5.23 7.87 -1.23
C GLU A 263 6.57 7.14 -1.18
N GLN A 264 7.08 6.86 0.03
CA GLN A 264 8.30 6.06 0.22
C GLN A 264 8.17 4.66 -0.38
N ALA A 265 7.04 3.98 -0.15
CA ALA A 265 6.80 2.64 -0.70
C ALA A 265 6.67 2.64 -2.23
N ILE A 266 6.07 3.68 -2.82
CA ILE A 266 5.99 3.87 -4.27
C ILE A 266 7.39 4.11 -4.84
N ALA A 267 8.17 5.01 -4.23
CA ALA A 267 9.54 5.30 -4.66
C ALA A 267 10.45 4.07 -4.61
N GLU A 268 10.37 3.27 -3.53
CA GLU A 268 11.11 2.00 -3.43
C GLU A 268 10.72 1.01 -4.54
N ARG A 269 9.43 0.86 -4.84
CA ARG A 269 8.96 -0.03 -5.92
C ARG A 269 9.38 0.45 -7.30
N LEU A 270 9.33 1.75 -7.56
CA LEU A 270 9.79 2.33 -8.83
C LEU A 270 11.29 2.10 -9.01
N LYS A 271 12.10 2.33 -7.97
CA LYS A 271 13.53 2.05 -7.99
C LYS A 271 13.84 0.57 -8.24
N GLU A 272 13.13 -0.35 -7.58
CA GLU A 272 13.28 -1.79 -7.83
C GLU A 272 12.89 -2.18 -9.27
N ALA A 273 11.90 -1.52 -9.87
CA ALA A 273 11.49 -1.77 -11.25
C ALA A 273 12.54 -1.23 -12.24
N GLU A 274 13.05 -0.03 -11.99
CA GLU A 274 14.12 0.59 -12.77
C GLU A 274 15.40 -0.26 -12.76
N ASP A 275 15.82 -0.73 -11.58
CA ASP A 275 17.00 -1.59 -11.44
C ASP A 275 16.84 -2.91 -12.19
N LYS A 276 15.64 -3.50 -12.20
CA LYS A 276 15.35 -4.72 -12.99
C LYS A 276 15.44 -4.45 -14.49
N LEU A 277 14.83 -3.36 -14.97
CA LEU A 277 14.90 -2.99 -16.38
C LEU A 277 16.33 -2.69 -16.82
N ARG A 278 17.12 -2.01 -15.98
CA ARG A 278 18.56 -1.80 -16.23
C ARG A 278 19.32 -3.12 -16.34
N GLN A 279 19.07 -4.07 -15.43
CA GLN A 279 19.70 -5.40 -15.48
C GLN A 279 19.31 -6.19 -16.73
N GLU A 280 18.03 -6.16 -17.12
CA GLU A 280 17.56 -6.81 -18.34
C GLU A 280 18.17 -6.18 -19.60
N ALA A 281 18.21 -4.84 -19.66
CA ALA A 281 18.84 -4.11 -20.75
C ALA A 281 20.33 -4.42 -20.85
N GLN A 282 21.05 -4.40 -19.72
CA GLN A 282 22.47 -4.76 -19.68
C GLN A 282 22.70 -6.20 -20.14
N GLY A 283 21.88 -7.15 -19.68
CA GLY A 283 21.96 -8.54 -20.12
C GLY A 283 21.73 -8.71 -21.63
N ARG A 284 20.82 -7.92 -22.23
CA ARG A 284 20.62 -7.90 -23.68
C ARG A 284 21.82 -7.30 -24.41
N LEU A 285 22.39 -6.21 -23.91
CA LEU A 285 23.59 -5.59 -24.49
C LEU A 285 24.79 -6.55 -24.44
N ASP A 286 25.03 -7.20 -23.31
CA ASP A 286 26.13 -8.16 -23.16
C ASP A 286 25.91 -9.39 -24.06
N GLY A 287 24.66 -9.86 -24.20
CA GLY A 287 24.32 -10.92 -25.14
C GLY A 287 24.57 -10.53 -26.60
N ALA A 288 24.17 -9.32 -27.00
CA ALA A 288 24.40 -8.79 -28.34
C ALA A 288 25.91 -8.61 -28.63
N LYS A 289 26.67 -8.09 -27.67
CA LYS A 289 28.13 -7.95 -27.78
C LYS A 289 28.80 -9.30 -28.01
N LYS A 290 28.50 -10.32 -27.21
CA LYS A 290 29.05 -11.67 -27.38
C LYS A 290 28.71 -12.28 -28.74
N LEU A 291 27.49 -12.07 -29.23
CA LEU A 291 27.10 -12.53 -30.57
C LEU A 291 27.87 -11.79 -31.67
N ALA A 292 28.11 -10.49 -31.52
CA ALA A 292 28.89 -9.70 -32.47
C ALA A 292 30.37 -10.13 -32.46
N GLU A 293 30.96 -10.32 -31.27
CA GLU A 293 32.31 -10.85 -31.10
C GLU A 293 32.46 -12.24 -31.74
N ALA A 294 31.51 -13.15 -31.49
CA ALA A 294 31.52 -14.49 -32.10
C ALA A 294 31.37 -14.44 -33.64
N LYS A 295 30.54 -13.52 -34.17
CA LYS A 295 30.43 -13.31 -35.62
C LYS A 295 31.73 -12.78 -36.22
N LEU A 296 32.37 -11.81 -35.56
CA LEU A 296 33.66 -11.29 -35.99
C LEU A 296 34.73 -12.38 -35.97
N GLU A 297 34.78 -13.18 -34.90
CA GLU A 297 35.69 -14.32 -34.78
C GLU A 297 35.46 -15.34 -35.90
N ALA A 298 34.20 -15.66 -36.23
CA ALA A 298 33.86 -16.54 -37.34
C ALA A 298 34.31 -15.98 -38.71
N ILE A 299 34.06 -14.69 -38.97
CA ILE A 299 34.51 -14.02 -40.19
C ILE A 299 36.05 -14.07 -40.28
N MET A 300 36.74 -13.76 -39.19
CA MET A 300 38.20 -13.81 -39.14
C MET A 300 38.74 -15.23 -39.31
N ALA A 301 38.08 -16.24 -38.74
CA ALA A 301 38.46 -17.64 -38.91
C ALA A 301 38.31 -18.10 -40.37
N GLU A 302 37.29 -17.62 -41.09
CA GLU A 302 37.09 -17.91 -42.51
C GLU A 302 38.07 -17.14 -43.41
N ALA A 303 38.39 -15.89 -43.06
CA ALA A 303 39.28 -15.04 -43.84
C ALA A 303 40.75 -15.42 -43.72
N ARG A 304 41.21 -15.85 -42.53
CA ARG A 304 42.60 -16.23 -42.25
C ARG A 304 43.22 -17.19 -43.27
N PRO A 305 42.65 -18.37 -43.56
CA PRO A 305 43.26 -19.31 -44.51
C PRO A 305 43.29 -18.76 -45.94
N LYS A 306 42.33 -17.94 -46.34
CA LYS A 306 42.32 -17.30 -47.66
C LYS A 306 43.45 -16.28 -47.80
N ILE A 307 43.66 -15.50 -46.74
CA ILE A 307 44.77 -14.55 -46.66
C ILE A 307 46.10 -15.32 -46.68
N GLU A 308 46.27 -16.33 -45.83
CA GLU A 308 47.47 -17.17 -45.79
C GLU A 308 47.78 -17.85 -47.13
N ALA A 309 46.76 -18.38 -47.81
CA ALA A 309 46.90 -18.95 -49.16
C ALA A 309 47.35 -17.88 -50.18
N SER A 310 46.72 -16.71 -50.18
CA SER A 310 47.12 -15.61 -51.08
C SER A 310 48.55 -15.14 -50.84
N TRP A 311 49.02 -15.09 -49.59
CA TRP A 311 50.42 -14.76 -49.29
C TRP A 311 51.38 -15.88 -49.71
N ALA A 312 50.98 -17.15 -49.55
CA ALA A 312 51.76 -18.30 -50.00
C ALA A 312 51.94 -18.30 -51.53
N ASP A 313 50.88 -18.01 -52.28
CA ASP A 313 50.92 -17.88 -53.74
C ASP A 313 51.87 -16.74 -54.18
N GLN A 314 51.77 -15.57 -53.52
CA GLN A 314 52.67 -14.44 -53.77
C GLN A 314 54.14 -14.78 -53.49
N LEU A 315 54.42 -15.55 -52.44
CA LEU A 315 55.77 -16.01 -52.12
C LEU A 315 56.31 -16.97 -53.19
N GLN A 316 55.51 -17.94 -53.63
CA GLN A 316 55.90 -18.87 -54.71
C GLN A 316 56.19 -18.14 -56.02
N ASP A 317 55.37 -17.15 -56.38
CA ASP A 317 55.60 -16.31 -57.57
C ASP A 317 56.92 -15.53 -57.49
N LEU A 318 57.25 -14.97 -56.32
CA LEU A 318 58.49 -14.25 -56.10
C LEU A 318 59.71 -15.19 -56.15
N GLU A 319 59.60 -16.38 -55.56
CA GLU A 319 60.64 -17.40 -55.64
C GLU A 319 60.86 -17.86 -57.09
N ALA A 320 59.79 -18.13 -57.84
CA ALA A 320 59.86 -18.47 -59.25
C ALA A 320 60.55 -17.35 -60.06
N LYS A 321 60.18 -16.09 -59.86
CA LYS A 321 60.84 -14.94 -60.50
C LYS A 321 62.33 -14.85 -60.14
N ALA A 322 62.68 -15.06 -58.87
CA ALA A 322 64.06 -15.02 -58.41
C ALA A 322 64.90 -16.16 -59.03
N THR A 323 64.35 -17.38 -59.13
CA THR A 323 65.03 -18.51 -59.79
C THR A 323 65.22 -18.27 -61.29
N ALA A 324 64.21 -17.74 -61.99
CA ALA A 324 64.31 -17.38 -63.40
C ALA A 324 65.38 -16.30 -63.64
N ALA A 325 65.43 -15.26 -62.80
CA ALA A 325 66.46 -14.22 -62.86
C ALA A 325 67.87 -14.79 -62.62
N ARG A 326 68.05 -15.72 -61.67
CA ARG A 326 69.32 -16.40 -61.43
C ARG A 326 69.75 -17.27 -62.62
N ALA A 327 68.83 -18.02 -63.22
CA ALA A 327 69.10 -18.82 -64.42
C ALA A 327 69.56 -17.93 -65.58
N ALA A 328 68.86 -16.81 -65.82
CA ALA A 328 69.23 -15.83 -66.84
C ALA A 328 70.63 -15.22 -66.59
N ALA A 329 70.95 -14.85 -65.35
CA ALA A 329 72.26 -14.32 -64.99
C ALA A 329 73.40 -15.34 -65.16
N GLY A 330 73.14 -16.63 -64.87
CA GLY A 330 74.10 -17.72 -65.06
C GLY A 330 74.46 -17.98 -66.53
N VAL A 331 73.49 -17.79 -67.45
CA VAL A 331 73.72 -17.91 -68.90
C VAL A 331 74.62 -16.79 -69.43
N SER A 332 74.58 -15.60 -68.83
CA SER A 332 75.36 -14.44 -69.29
C SER A 332 76.87 -14.51 -68.97
N LYS A 333 77.32 -15.41 -68.08
CA LYS A 333 78.75 -15.54 -67.69
C LYS A 333 79.56 -16.53 -68.55
N LYS A 334 78.95 -17.19 -69.54
CA LYS A 334 79.57 -18.24 -70.37
C LYS A 334 79.90 -17.82 -71.82
N LYS A 335 79.84 -16.52 -72.15
CA LYS A 335 80.29 -15.95 -73.42
C LYS A 335 81.49 -15.06 -73.18
#